data_AF-A0A496R4F5-F1
#
_entry.id   AF-A0A496R4F5-F1
#
_cell.length_a   1.000
_cell.length_b   1.000
_cell.length_c   1.000
_cell.angle_alpha   90.00
_cell.angle_beta   90.00
_cell.angle_gamma   90.00
#
_symmetry.space_group_name_H-M   'P 1'
#
loop_
_entity.id
_entity.type
_entity.pdbx_description
1 polymer ?
#
loop_
_entity_poly.entity_id
_entity_poly.type
_entity_poly.pdbx_seq_one_letter_code
_entity_poly.pdbx_strand_id
1 'polypeptide(L)' 'MQQLKRLHAGVSLASWCANVLLIPELPSQIPMHWRINGQVDRWGDKKQYDMARGFRIIILGFDDLASEYRPGQS' A
#
# COMPACT_ATOMS: atom_id res chain seq x y z
N MET A 1 -17.97 -15.45 -8.50
CA MET A 1 -17.59 -14.32 -7.62
C MET A 1 -16.55 -14.68 -6.55
N GLN A 2 -16.58 -15.88 -5.95
CA GLN A 2 -15.67 -16.25 -4.84
C GLN A 2 -14.20 -16.41 -5.26
N GLN A 3 -13.91 -16.89 -6.48
CA GLN A 3 -12.54 -17.00 -6.98
C GLN A 3 -11.89 -15.63 -7.25
N LEU A 4 -12.66 -14.64 -7.72
CA LEU A 4 -12.18 -13.27 -7.94
C LEU A 4 -11.74 -12.63 -6.61
N LYS A 5 -12.50 -12.86 -5.53
CA LYS A 5 -12.15 -12.38 -4.18
C LYS A 5 -10.83 -12.97 -3.67
N ARG A 6 -10.60 -14.28 -3.88
CA ARG A 6 -9.35 -14.95 -3.48
C ARG A 6 -8.14 -14.45 -4.25
N LEU A 7 -8.31 -14.18 -5.55
CA LEU A 7 -7.27 -13.57 -6.40
C LEU A 7 -6.93 -12.15 -5.91
N HIS A 8 -7.94 -11.32 -5.64
CA HIS A 8 -7.70 -9.99 -5.07
C HIS A 8 -6.98 -10.05 -3.72
N ALA A 9 -7.44 -10.90 -2.80
CA ALA A 9 -6.80 -11.06 -1.50
C ALA A 9 -5.34 -11.52 -1.64
N GLY A 10 -5.06 -12.47 -2.55
CA GLY A 10 -3.70 -12.95 -2.83
C GLY A 10 -2.79 -11.86 -3.40
N VAL A 11 -3.28 -11.08 -4.37
CA VAL A 11 -2.52 -9.96 -4.96
C VAL A 11 -2.26 -8.85 -3.94
N SER A 12 -3.25 -8.52 -3.11
CA SER A 12 -3.10 -7.54 -2.03
C SER A 12 -2.07 -7.99 -1.00
N LEU A 13 -2.10 -9.26 -0.58
CA LEU A 13 -1.14 -9.81 0.38
C LEU A 13 0.27 -9.88 -0.20
N ALA A 14 0.43 -10.32 -1.45
CA ALA A 14 1.71 -10.33 -2.13
C ALA A 14 2.30 -8.91 -2.28
N SER A 15 1.46 -7.94 -2.63
CA SER A 15 1.85 -6.53 -2.74
C SER A 15 2.26 -5.95 -1.39
N TRP A 16 1.57 -6.35 -0.31
CA TRP A 16 1.94 -5.97 1.05
C TRP A 16 3.31 -6.54 1.44
N CYS A 17 3.51 -7.85 1.29
CA CYS A 17 4.79 -8.51 1.59
C CYS A 17 5.95 -7.89 0.80
N ALA A 18 5.76 -7.65 -0.50
CA ALA A 18 6.77 -7.02 -1.34
C ALA A 18 7.16 -5.63 -0.82
N ASN A 19 6.19 -4.83 -0.34
CA ASN A 19 6.50 -3.52 0.23
C ASN A 19 7.30 -3.64 1.54
N VAL A 20 6.89 -4.53 2.46
CA VAL A 20 7.61 -4.73 3.73
C VAL A 20 9.06 -5.13 3.49
N LEU A 21 9.31 -5.97 2.48
CA LEU A 21 10.66 -6.42 2.13
C LEU A 21 11.50 -5.37 1.41
N LEU A 22 10.89 -4.53 0.56
CA LEU A 22 11.62 -3.55 -0.26
C LEU A 22 11.83 -2.20 0.43
N ILE A 23 11.02 -1.86 1.44
CA ILE A 23 11.15 -0.58 2.17
C ILE A 23 12.54 -0.41 2.81
N PRO A 24 13.14 -1.40 3.50
CA PRO A 24 14.49 -1.29 4.04
C PRO A 24 15.54 -0.95 2.98
N GLU A 25 15.34 -1.38 1.73
CA GLU A 25 16.28 -1.16 0.62
C GLU A 25 16.07 0.18 -0.10
N LEU A 26 14.96 0.90 0.18
CA LEU A 26 14.73 2.20 -0.43
C LEU A 26 15.80 3.22 0.00
N PRO A 27 16.25 4.09 -0.93
CA PRO A 27 17.15 5.18 -0.62
C PRO A 27 16.50 6.16 0.36
N SER A 28 17.34 6.93 1.07
CA SER A 28 16.85 7.94 2.03
C SER A 28 15.95 8.98 1.36
N GLN A 29 16.27 9.36 0.13
CA GLN A 29 15.53 10.31 -0.69
C GLN A 29 14.85 9.60 -1.86
N ILE A 30 13.54 9.77 -1.96
CA ILE A 30 12.71 9.19 -3.01
C ILE A 30 12.16 10.34 -3.86
N PRO A 31 12.30 10.29 -5.19
CA PRO A 31 11.70 11.30 -6.05
C PRO A 31 10.17 11.18 -5.96
N MET A 32 9.52 12.25 -5.53
CA MET A 32 8.07 12.31 -5.34
C MET A 32 7.36 12.99 -6.50
N HIS A 33 8.09 13.81 -7.26
CA HIS A 33 7.56 14.54 -8.41
C HIS A 33 8.68 14.77 -9.45
N TRP A 34 8.28 14.71 -10.72
CA TRP A 34 9.14 14.96 -11.87
C TRP A 34 8.57 16.11 -12.69
N ARG A 35 9.45 17.01 -13.12
CA ARG A 35 9.12 18.07 -14.07
C ARG A 35 8.93 17.51 -15.47
N ILE A 36 8.33 18.32 -16.34
CA ILE A 36 8.11 18.00 -17.76
C ILE A 36 9.42 17.72 -18.50
N ASN A 37 10.54 18.31 -18.05
CA ASN A 37 11.88 18.04 -18.61
C ASN A 37 12.54 16.78 -18.05
N GLY A 38 11.83 15.97 -17.24
CA GLY A 38 12.34 14.73 -16.64
C GLY A 38 13.21 14.92 -15.39
N GLN A 39 13.40 16.15 -14.91
CA GLN A 39 14.16 16.42 -13.69
C GLN A 39 13.29 16.25 -12.44
N VAL A 40 13.87 15.65 -11.40
CA VAL A 40 13.25 15.61 -10.07
C VAL A 40 13.25 17.01 -9.47
N ASP A 41 12.08 17.49 -9.06
CA ASP A 41 11.94 18.79 -8.38
C ASP A 41 11.43 18.68 -6.94
N ARG A 42 10.92 17.51 -6.55
CA ARG A 42 10.55 17.21 -5.17
C ARG A 42 11.06 15.84 -4.75
N TRP A 43 11.81 15.85 -3.66
CA TRP A 43 12.25 14.66 -2.95
C TRP A 43 11.45 14.51 -1.67
N GLY A 44 11.12 13.27 -1.32
CA GLY A 44 10.52 12.90 -0.04
C GLY A 44 11.46 12.00 0.74
N ASP A 45 11.35 12.04 2.06
CA ASP A 45 12.12 11.14 2.92
C ASP A 45 11.47 9.76 2.98
N LYS A 46 12.30 8.73 3.06
CA LYS A 46 11.87 7.33 3.27
C LYS A 46 10.85 7.17 4.40
N LYS A 47 11.00 7.91 5.50
CA LYS A 47 10.07 7.89 6.64
C LYS A 47 8.68 8.44 6.29
N GLN A 48 8.62 9.50 5.49
CA GLN A 48 7.33 10.05 5.02
C GLN A 48 6.64 9.05 4.10
N TYR A 49 7.42 8.34 3.29
CA TYR A 49 6.92 7.32 2.38
C TYR A 49 6.38 6.09 3.11
N ASP A 50 7.08 5.65 4.15
CA ASP A 50 6.68 4.53 5.01
C ASP A 50 5.37 4.85 5.78
N MET A 51 5.29 6.03 6.39
CA MET A 51 4.13 6.46 7.17
C MET A 51 2.86 6.62 6.30
N ALA A 52 2.98 7.26 5.13
CA ALA A 52 1.86 7.43 4.20
C ALA A 52 1.33 6.08 3.64
N ARG A 53 2.20 5.07 3.54
CA ARG A 53 1.84 3.74 3.03
C ARG A 53 1.26 2.81 4.10
N GLY A 54 1.80 2.84 5.31
CA GLY A 54 1.23 2.09 6.45
C GLY A 54 -0.23 2.46 6.70
N PHE A 55 -0.57 3.75 6.58
CA PHE A 55 -1.95 4.22 6.73
C PHE A 55 -2.89 3.66 5.65
N ARG A 56 -2.43 3.55 4.40
CA ARG A 56 -3.24 3.02 3.28
C ARG A 56 -3.48 1.51 3.39
N ILE A 57 -2.51 0.76 3.90
CA ILE A 57 -2.65 -0.68 4.17
C ILE A 57 -3.66 -0.92 5.29
N ILE A 58 -3.61 -0.13 6.36
CA ILE A 58 -4.57 -0.23 7.46
C ILE A 58 -5.99 0.03 6.94
N ILE A 59 -6.21 1.08 6.14
CA ILE A 59 -7.53 1.42 5.60
C ILE A 59 -8.04 0.35 4.63
N LEU A 60 -7.23 -0.06 3.65
CA LEU A 60 -7.66 -1.05 2.65
C LEU A 60 -7.84 -2.45 3.25
N GLY A 61 -7.04 -2.82 4.26
CA GLY A 61 -7.25 -4.04 5.04
C GLY A 61 -8.49 -3.96 5.92
N PHE A 62 -8.82 -2.78 6.45
CA PHE A 62 -10.04 -2.57 7.23
C PHE A 62 -11.30 -2.67 6.37
N ASP A 63 -11.29 -2.16 5.13
CA ASP A 63 -12.45 -2.22 4.25
C ASP A 63 -12.82 -3.67 3.88
N ASP A 64 -11.82 -4.53 3.64
CA ASP A 64 -12.04 -5.94 3.34
C ASP A 64 -12.56 -6.70 4.59
N LEU A 65 -11.97 -6.44 5.77
CA LEU A 65 -12.43 -6.98 7.07
C LEU A 65 -13.83 -6.49 7.47
N ALA A 66 -14.13 -5.21 7.24
CA ALA A 66 -15.42 -4.61 7.53
C ALA A 66 -16.51 -5.11 6.56
N SER A 67 -16.14 -5.48 5.32
CA SER A 67 -17.06 -6.11 4.38
C SER A 67 -17.48 -7.53 4.81
N GLU A 68 -16.62 -8.20 5.59
CA GLU A 68 -16.86 -9.53 6.14
C GLU A 68 -17.63 -9.47 7.47
N TYR A 69 -17.47 -8.39 8.23
CA TYR A 69 -18.25 -8.12 9.43
C TYR A 69 -19.66 -7.58 9.09
N ARG A 70 -20.62 -8.48 8.88
CA ARG A 70 -22.05 -8.15 8.96
C ARG A 70 -22.54 -8.37 10.40
N PRO A 71 -22.82 -7.31 11.18
CA PRO A 71 -23.45 -7.50 12.48
C PRO A 71 -24.87 -8.05 12.26
N GLY A 72 -25.14 -9.26 12.75
CA GLY A 72 -26.51 -9.80 12.87
C GLY A 72 -26.89 -11.02 12.03
N GLN A 73 -25.98 -11.93 11.68
CA GLN A 73 -26.38 -13.29 11.27
C GLN A 73 -26.17 -14.29 12.42
N SER A 74 -27.19 -14.37 13.27
CA SER A 74 -27.48 -15.51 14.17
C SER A 74 -28.59 -16.36 13.55
#